data_AF-A0A938QA42-F1
#
_entry.id   AF-A0A938QA42-F1
#
_cell.length_a   1.000
_cell.length_b   1.000
_cell.length_c   1.000
_cell.angle_alpha   90.00
_cell.angle_beta   90.00
_cell.angle_gamma   90.00
#
_symmetry.space_group_name_H-M   'P 1'
#
loop_
_entity.id
_entity.type
_entity.pdbx_description
1 polymer ?
#
loop_
_entity_poly.entity_id
_entity_poly.type
_entity_poly.pdbx_seq_one_letter_code
_entity_poly.pdbx_strand_id
1 'polypeptide(L)' 'MNKIAADRLKILRDAFRKTMGDPAFLADVKARRLEADPDSGEEAETLAKESVNLSRDVIAKMKKLLEE' A
#
# COMPACT_ATOMS: atom_id res chain seq x y z
N MET A 1 -9.51 11.43 -9.86
CA MET A 1 -9.15 10.23 -9.09
C MET A 1 -10.39 9.82 -8.28
N ASN A 2 -11.07 8.74 -8.65
CA ASN A 2 -12.28 8.30 -7.94
C ASN A 2 -11.88 7.72 -6.58
N LYS A 3 -12.37 8.33 -5.49
CA LYS A 3 -12.16 7.83 -4.13
C LYS A 3 -13.04 6.60 -3.88
N ILE A 4 -12.48 5.56 -3.28
CA ILE A 4 -13.25 4.42 -2.73
C ILE A 4 -14.02 4.91 -1.49
N ALA A 5 -15.28 4.49 -1.34
CA ALA A 5 -16.07 4.75 -0.14
C ALA A 5 -15.44 4.11 1.10
N ALA A 6 -15.46 4.79 2.25
CA ALA A 6 -14.74 4.36 3.47
C ALA A 6 -15.12 2.93 3.92
N ASP A 7 -16.40 2.60 3.91
CA ASP A 7 -16.87 1.27 4.29
C ASP A 7 -16.33 0.18 3.35
N ARG A 8 -16.29 0.48 2.05
CA ARG A 8 -15.73 -0.44 1.06
C ARG A 8 -14.23 -0.60 1.24
N LEU A 9 -13.51 0.47 1.57
CA LEU A 9 -12.08 0.39 1.89
C LEU A 9 -11.84 -0.52 3.10
N LYS A 10 -12.63 -0.34 4.17
CA LYS A 10 -12.53 -1.16 5.37
C LYS A 10 -12.77 -2.64 5.06
N ILE A 11 -13.83 -2.97 4.32
CA ILE A 11 -14.15 -4.35 3.94
C ILE A 11 -12.97 -5.01 3.20
N LEU A 12 -12.36 -4.29 2.25
CA LEU A 12 -11.24 -4.82 1.47
C LEU A 12 -10.00 -5.07 2.34
N ARG A 13 -9.67 -4.13 3.24
CA ARG A 13 -8.54 -4.30 4.17
C ARG A 13 -8.74 -5.46 5.13
N ASP A 14 -9.94 -5.57 5.70
CA ASP A 14 -10.27 -6.67 6.61
C ASP A 14 -10.23 -8.02 5.90
N ALA A 15 -10.76 -8.11 4.67
CA ALA A 15 -10.73 -9.32 3.87
C ALA A 15 -9.30 -9.76 3.54
N PHE A 16 -8.45 -8.82 3.12
CA PHE A 16 -7.04 -9.10 2.85
C PHE A 16 -6.32 -9.67 4.08
N ARG A 17 -6.45 -9.03 5.24
CA ARG A 17 -5.83 -9.52 6.49
C ARG A 17 -6.31 -10.93 6.85
N LYS A 18 -7.61 -11.21 6.70
CA LYS A 18 -8.16 -12.54 6.93
C LYS A 18 -7.53 -13.58 6.00
N THR A 19 -7.39 -13.27 4.70
CA THR A 19 -6.75 -14.18 3.75
C THR A 19 -5.30 -14.46 4.09
N MET A 20 -4.55 -13.44 4.51
CA MET A 20 -3.13 -13.60 4.89
C MET A 20 -2.92 -14.49 6.11
N GLY A 21 -3.93 -14.64 6.97
CA GLY A 21 -3.92 -15.58 8.11
C GLY A 21 -4.67 -16.90 7.84
N ASP A 22 -5.22 -17.10 6.64
CA ASP A 22 -6.03 -18.27 6.34
C ASP A 22 -5.15 -19.53 6.15
N PRO A 23 -5.38 -20.63 6.88
CA PRO A 23 -4.54 -21.82 6.80
C PRO A 23 -4.51 -22.47 5.41
N ALA A 24 -5.61 -22.44 4.66
CA ALA A 24 -5.66 -23.03 3.32
C ALA A 24 -4.86 -22.18 2.33
N PHE A 25 -4.98 -20.85 2.43
CA PHE A 25 -4.14 -19.93 1.66
C PHE A 25 -2.65 -20.12 1.97
N LEU A 26 -2.27 -20.22 3.24
CA LEU A 26 -0.87 -20.41 3.64
C LEU A 26 -0.30 -21.77 3.18
N ALA A 27 -1.13 -22.81 3.11
CA ALA A 27 -0.72 -24.08 2.54
C ALA A 27 -0.37 -23.95 1.04
N ASP A 28 -1.18 -23.21 0.28
CA ASP A 28 -0.93 -22.93 -1.14
C ASP A 28 0.33 -22.07 -1.35
N VAL A 29 0.53 -21.05 -0.52
CA VAL A 29 1.75 -20.22 -0.49
C VAL A 29 2.98 -21.10 -0.32
N LYS A 30 2.96 -22.00 0.69
CA LYS A 30 4.06 -22.93 0.96
C LYS A 30 4.29 -23.92 -0.18
N ALA A 31 3.23 -24.48 -0.76
CA ALA A 31 3.32 -25.42 -1.88
C ALA A 31 3.99 -24.77 -3.10
N ARG A 32 3.77 -23.47 -3.29
CA ARG A 32 4.40 -22.65 -4.35
C ARG A 32 5.78 -22.12 -3.98
N ARG A 33 6.29 -22.43 -2.79
CA ARG A 33 7.58 -21.92 -2.25
C ARG A 33 7.64 -20.39 -2.21
N LEU A 34 6.51 -19.77 -1.89
CA LEU A 34 6.40 -18.33 -1.65
C LEU A 34 6.48 -18.02 -0.16
N GLU A 35 6.75 -16.77 0.16
CA GLU A 35 6.69 -16.22 1.52
C GLU A 35 5.51 -15.25 1.60
N ALA A 36 4.76 -15.32 2.70
CA ALA A 36 3.68 -14.40 3.01
C ALA A 36 4.05 -13.62 4.27
N ASP A 37 4.57 -12.41 4.08
CA ASP A 37 4.86 -11.44 5.14
C ASP A 37 4.23 -10.09 4.76
N PRO A 38 2.93 -9.89 5.02
CA PRO A 38 2.21 -8.73 4.54
C PRO A 38 2.20 -7.60 5.58
N ASP A 39 2.61 -6.40 5.14
CA ASP A 39 2.29 -5.16 5.85
C ASP A 39 0.78 -4.85 5.79
N SER A 40 0.30 -3.98 6.69
CA SER A 40 -1.08 -3.53 6.64
C SER A 40 -1.34 -2.51 5.53
N GLY A 41 -2.56 -2.51 4.98
CA GLY A 41 -2.98 -1.52 4.00
C GLY A 41 -3.02 -0.08 4.54
N GLU A 42 -3.06 0.09 5.86
CA GLU A 42 -2.92 1.37 6.58
C GLU A 42 -1.47 1.86 6.61
N GLU A 43 -0.51 0.98 6.88
CA GLU A 43 0.92 1.29 6.82
C GLU A 43 1.32 1.65 5.40
N ALA A 44 0.91 0.86 4.41
CA ALA A 44 1.14 1.18 3.00
C ALA A 44 0.55 2.55 2.60
N GLU A 45 -0.65 2.89 3.07
CA GLU A 45 -1.25 4.22 2.82
C GLU A 45 -0.44 5.34 3.49
N THR A 46 0.03 5.11 4.72
CA THR A 46 0.86 6.07 5.46
C THR A 46 2.18 6.31 4.73
N LEU A 47 2.91 5.25 4.38
CA LEU A 47 4.16 5.31 3.64
C LEU A 47 3.99 6.02 2.29
N ALA A 48 2.90 5.73 1.57
CA ALA A 48 2.60 6.40 0.32
C ALA A 48 2.38 7.91 0.53
N LYS A 49 1.62 8.30 1.55
CA LYS A 49 1.39 9.72 1.89
C LYS A 49 2.67 10.43 2.28
N GLU A 50 3.53 9.80 3.07
CA GLU A 50 4.83 10.34 3.46
C GLU A 50 5.75 10.51 2.25
N SER A 51 5.80 9.53 1.36
CA SER A 51 6.65 9.54 0.16
C SER A 51 6.29 10.66 -0.83
N VAL A 52 5.01 11.00 -0.95
CA VAL A 52 4.55 12.08 -1.86
C VAL A 52 4.56 13.46 -1.20
N ASN A 53 4.87 13.55 0.09
CA ASN A 53 4.89 14.81 0.84
C ASN A 53 6.22 15.57 0.66
N LEU A 54 6.66 15.72 -0.59
CA LEU A 54 7.79 16.57 -0.92
C LEU A 54 7.42 18.01 -0.54
N SER A 55 8.29 18.67 0.24
CA SER A 55 8.06 20.07 0.60
C SER A 55 7.95 20.95 -0.65
N ARG A 56 7.21 22.05 -0.56
CA ARG A 56 7.07 23.00 -1.69
C ARG A 56 8.41 23.45 -2.26
N ASP A 57 9.42 23.59 -1.41
CA ASP A 57 10.78 23.96 -1.80
C ASP A 57 11.48 22.87 -2.62
N VAL A 58 11.27 21.59 -2.27
CA VAL A 58 11.81 20.45 -3.03
C VAL A 58 11.16 20.36 -4.41
N ILE A 59 9.84 20.56 -4.48
CA ILE A 59 9.11 20.60 -5.76
C ILE A 59 9.59 21.77 -6.62
N ALA A 60 9.78 22.96 -6.04
CA ALA A 60 10.27 24.13 -6.75
C ALA A 60 11.69 23.92 -7.31
N LYS A 61 12.60 23.33 -6.52
CA LYS A 61 13.94 22.97 -7.00
C LYS A 61 13.90 21.95 -8.13
N MET A 62 13.07 20.91 -8.01
CA MET A 62 12.97 19.86 -9.02
C MET A 62 12.42 20.40 -10.36
N LYS A 63 11.42 21.28 -10.32
CA LYS A 63 10.91 21.94 -11.53
C LYS A 63 11.99 22.73 -12.25
N LYS A 64 12.77 23.52 -11.50
CA LYS A 64 13.88 24.29 -12.07
C LYS A 64 14.93 23.40 -12.77
N LEU A 65 15.26 22.25 -12.19
CA LEU A 65 16.23 21.30 -12.76
C LEU A 65 15.71 20.55 -14.00
N LEU A 66 14.39 20.38 -14.14
CA LEU A 66 13.76 19.67 -15.26
C LEU A 66 13.36 20.59 -16.43
N GLU A 67 13.37 21.91 -16.20
CA GLU A 67 13.12 22.94 -17.21
C GLU A 67 14.42 23.39 -17.92
N GLU A 68 15.57 22.81 -17.55
CA GLU A 68 16.86 22.88 -18.25
C GLU A 68 17.02 21.72 -19.23
#